data_AF-A0A377LQI1-F1
#
_entry.id   AF-A0A377LQI1-F1
#
_cell.length_a   1.000
_cell.length_b   1.000
_cell.length_c   1.000
_cell.angle_alpha   90.00
_cell.angle_beta   90.00
_cell.angle_gamma   90.00
#
_symmetry.space_group_name_H-M   'P 1'
#
loop_
_entity.id
_entity.type
_entity.pdbx_description
1 polymer ?
#
loop_
_entity_poly.entity_id
_entity_poly.type
_entity_poly.pdbx_seq_one_letter_code
_entity_poly.pdbx_strand_id
1 'polypeptide(L)'
;MQNFYHLDQLIHGYFNQDYDLINDGEDTIEGIIGLFKKTAPGWLLKELAEEIDTFIECYGDKLDDEFKSRYGFDFRLSCGRRPLTTS
;
A
#
# COMPACT_ATOMS: atom_id res chain seq x y z
N MET A 1 0.34 -9.17 17.88
CA MET A 1 0.69 -8.91 16.48
C MET A 1 1.82 -7.89 16.45
N GLN A 2 2.83 -8.11 15.62
CA GLN A 2 3.91 -7.16 15.41
C GLN A 2 3.34 -5.90 14.72
N ASN A 3 3.80 -4.72 15.15
CA ASN A 3 3.28 -3.42 14.71
C ASN A 3 4.15 -2.88 13.58
N PHE A 4 3.54 -2.51 12.46
CA PHE A 4 4.21 -1.96 11.28
C PHE A 4 3.52 -0.62 10.96
N TYR A 5 3.79 0.36 11.80
CA TYR A 5 2.98 1.58 11.87
C TYR A 5 3.07 2.39 10.57
N HIS A 6 4.25 2.49 9.98
CA HIS A 6 4.46 3.23 8.74
C HIS A 6 3.94 2.46 7.53
N LEU A 7 4.05 1.12 7.54
CA LEU A 7 3.42 0.29 6.53
C LEU A 7 1.89 0.43 6.58
N ASP A 8 1.29 0.37 7.78
CA ASP A 8 -0.14 0.58 7.99
C ASP A 8 -0.59 1.96 7.48
N GLN A 9 0.21 3.01 7.74
CA GLN A 9 -0.04 4.35 7.22
C GLN A 9 0.01 4.43 5.70
N LEU A 10 0.97 3.75 5.06
CA LEU A 10 1.07 3.70 3.60
C LEU A 10 -0.17 3.01 3.02
N ILE A 11 -0.55 1.85 3.56
CA ILE A 11 -1.69 1.10 3.04
C ILE A 11 -3.00 1.86 3.25
N HIS A 12 -3.31 2.27 4.49
CA HIS A 12 -4.57 2.95 4.78
C HIS A 12 -4.64 4.38 4.23
N GLY A 13 -3.50 5.04 4.03
CA GLY A 13 -3.44 6.42 3.54
C GLY A 13 -3.45 6.53 2.02
N TYR A 14 -2.92 5.54 1.31
CA TYR A 14 -2.68 5.65 -0.14
C TYR A 14 -3.24 4.46 -0.94
N PHE A 15 -3.27 3.25 -0.39
CA PHE A 15 -3.75 2.05 -1.09
C PHE A 15 -5.14 1.59 -0.63
N ASN A 16 -5.88 2.45 0.07
CA ASN A 16 -7.21 2.15 0.58
C ASN A 16 -8.26 2.06 -0.55
N GLN A 17 -9.53 1.89 -0.19
CA GLN A 17 -10.62 1.72 -1.17
C GLN A 17 -10.92 2.97 -2.02
N ASP A 18 -10.48 4.14 -1.55
CA ASP A 18 -10.66 5.44 -2.19
C ASP A 18 -9.39 5.90 -2.92
N TYR A 19 -8.46 4.98 -3.21
CA TYR A 19 -7.14 5.30 -3.78
C TYR A 19 -7.24 6.13 -5.08
N ASP A 20 -8.27 5.90 -5.90
CA ASP A 20 -8.52 6.62 -7.15
C ASP A 20 -8.97 8.07 -6.93
N LEU A 21 -9.56 8.35 -5.76
CA LEU A 21 -10.02 9.69 -5.37
C LEU A 21 -8.94 10.52 -4.66
N ILE A 22 -8.00 9.87 -3.98
CA ILE A 22 -7.04 10.53 -3.08
C ILE A 22 -5.61 10.67 -3.65
N ASN A 23 -5.28 9.92 -4.71
CA ASN A 23 -3.93 9.90 -5.28
C ASN A 23 -3.82 10.71 -6.58
N ASP A 24 -4.52 11.84 -6.69
CA ASP A 24 -4.47 12.73 -7.86
C ASP A 24 -4.72 12.00 -9.21
N GLY A 25 -5.51 10.92 -9.19
CA GLY A 25 -5.80 10.07 -10.36
C GLY A 25 -4.75 9.01 -10.69
N GLU A 26 -3.70 8.84 -9.88
CA GLU A 26 -2.75 7.73 -9.99
C GLU A 26 -3.39 6.42 -9.51
N ASP A 27 -3.36 5.40 -10.37
CA ASP A 27 -3.94 4.08 -10.09
C ASP A 27 -2.92 2.93 -10.15
N THR A 28 -1.65 3.26 -10.38
CA THR A 28 -0.54 2.31 -10.40
C THR A 28 0.19 2.28 -9.06
N ILE A 29 0.78 1.13 -8.73
CA ILE A 29 1.62 1.01 -7.52
C ILE A 29 2.75 2.04 -7.57
N GLU A 30 3.44 2.12 -8.69
CA GLU A 30 4.58 3.00 -8.89
C GLU A 30 4.18 4.48 -8.78
N GLY A 31 3.03 4.87 -9.34
CA GLY A 31 2.49 6.22 -9.26
C GLY A 31 2.16 6.62 -7.82
N ILE A 32 1.42 5.77 -7.11
CA ILE A 32 1.01 5.99 -5.72
C ILE A 32 2.24 6.04 -4.79
N ILE A 33 3.20 5.12 -4.94
CA ILE A 33 4.48 5.16 -4.20
C ILE A 33 5.27 6.43 -4.55
N GLY A 34 5.22 6.86 -5.82
CA GLY A 34 5.83 8.10 -6.29
C GLY A 34 5.26 9.34 -5.59
N LEU A 35 3.94 9.40 -5.40
CA LEU A 35 3.28 10.46 -4.63
C LEU A 35 3.68 10.45 -3.16
N PHE A 36 3.62 9.27 -2.52
CA PHE A 36 4.04 9.12 -1.13
C PHE A 36 5.48 9.60 -0.91
N LYS A 37 6.42 9.23 -1.79
CA LYS A 37 7.83 9.65 -1.69
C LYS A 37 8.06 11.14 -1.89
N LYS A 38 7.16 11.85 -2.60
CA LYS A 38 7.24 13.30 -2.76
C LYS A 38 6.82 14.05 -1.50
N THR A 39 5.91 13.48 -0.71
CA THR A 39 5.34 14.14 0.47
C THR A 39 5.99 13.68 1.78
N ALA A 40 6.51 12.45 1.83
CA ALA A 40 7.12 11.86 3.00
C ALA A 40 8.52 12.46 3.31
N PRO A 41 8.82 12.78 4.57
CA PRO A 41 10.17 13.17 4.97
C PRO A 41 11.13 11.97 4.90
N GLY A 42 12.42 12.23 4.69
CA GLY A 42 13.41 11.17 4.49
C GLY A 42 13.54 10.17 5.65
N TRP A 43 13.30 10.60 6.90
CA TRP A 43 13.31 9.69 8.06
C TRP A 43 12.16 8.68 7.99
N LEU A 44 10.96 9.11 7.57
CA LEU A 44 9.79 8.25 7.44
C LEU A 44 10.02 7.19 6.35
N LEU A 45 10.63 7.59 5.22
CA LEU A 45 10.98 6.65 4.16
C LEU A 45 11.97 5.58 4.61
N LYS A 46 12.91 5.96 5.48
CA LYS A 46 13.88 5.02 6.06
C LYS A 46 13.19 4.05 7.03
N GLU A 47 12.39 4.55 7.96
CA GLU A 47 11.67 3.71 8.93
C GLU A 47 10.69 2.76 8.25
N LEU A 48 9.97 3.22 7.23
CA LEU A 48 9.11 2.36 6.42
C LEU A 48 9.89 1.25 5.72
N ALA A 49 11.06 1.54 5.16
CA ALA A 49 11.88 0.51 4.51
C ALA A 49 12.33 -0.55 5.53
N GLU A 50 12.77 -0.14 6.71
CA GLU A 50 13.14 -1.05 7.81
C GLU A 50 11.94 -1.90 8.28
N GLU A 51 10.73 -1.31 8.34
CA GLU A 51 9.50 -2.05 8.64
C GLU A 51 9.14 -3.07 7.56
N ILE A 52 9.29 -2.74 6.28
CA ILE A 52 9.04 -3.66 5.16
C ILE A 52 10.00 -4.84 5.21
N ASP A 53 11.30 -4.58 5.41
CA ASP A 53 12.31 -5.63 5.53
C ASP A 53 11.96 -6.55 6.72
N THR A 54 11.62 -5.96 7.87
CA THR A 54 11.18 -6.71 9.06
C THR A 54 9.92 -7.53 8.78
N PHE A 55 8.95 -6.98 8.04
CA PHE A 55 7.71 -7.67 7.68
C PHE A 55 8.01 -8.91 6.82
N ILE A 56 8.85 -8.75 5.80
CA ILE A 56 9.27 -9.85 4.92
C ILE A 56 10.00 -10.94 5.73
N GLU A 57 10.96 -10.56 6.57
CA GLU A 57 11.73 -11.50 7.39
C GLU A 57 10.87 -12.26 8.41
N CYS A 58 9.90 -11.59 9.02
CA CYS A 58 9.06 -12.18 10.07
C CYS A 58 8.06 -13.21 9.52
N TYR A 59 7.53 -13.00 8.33
CA TYR A 59 6.47 -13.85 7.78
C TYR A 59 6.96 -14.85 6.73
N GLY A 60 8.07 -14.58 6.03
CA GLY A 60 8.70 -15.52 5.10
C GLY A 60 7.68 -16.20 4.16
N ASP A 61 7.53 -17.52 4.27
CA ASP A 61 6.59 -18.31 3.47
C ASP A 61 5.11 -17.95 3.68
N LYS A 62 4.77 -17.27 4.78
CA LYS A 62 3.41 -16.82 5.13
C LYS A 62 3.19 -15.34 4.81
N LEU A 63 4.13 -14.70 4.11
CA LEU A 63 4.07 -13.27 3.80
C LEU A 63 2.75 -12.89 3.13
N ASP A 64 2.35 -13.64 2.11
CA ASP A 64 1.10 -13.39 1.38
C ASP A 64 -0.14 -13.55 2.26
N ASP A 65 -0.16 -14.56 3.13
CA ASP A 65 -1.28 -14.83 4.03
C ASP A 65 -1.42 -13.73 5.08
N GLU A 66 -0.29 -13.29 5.65
CA GLU A 66 -0.29 -12.19 6.62
C GLU A 66 -0.67 -10.87 5.96
N PHE A 67 -0.12 -10.56 4.78
CA PHE A 67 -0.46 -9.35 4.04
C PHE A 67 -1.95 -9.31 3.70
N LYS A 68 -2.52 -10.42 3.19
CA LYS A 68 -3.96 -10.52 2.89
C LYS A 68 -4.82 -10.43 4.15
N SER A 69 -4.38 -11.05 5.25
CA SER A 69 -5.09 -11.02 6.54
C SER A 69 -5.18 -9.60 7.10
N ARG A 70 -4.08 -8.83 7.00
CA ARG A 70 -4.01 -7.45 7.50
C ARG A 70 -4.67 -6.44 6.57
N TYR A 71 -4.35 -6.52 5.28
CA TYR A 71 -4.60 -5.45 4.33
C TYR A 71 -5.55 -5.85 3.20
N GLY A 72 -5.95 -7.11 3.06
CA GLY A 72 -6.73 -7.57 1.92
C GLY A 72 -8.10 -6.92 1.76
N PHE A 73 -8.65 -6.32 2.83
CA PHE A 73 -9.88 -5.54 2.77
C PHE A 73 -9.65 -4.12 2.21
N ASP A 74 -8.55 -3.48 2.63
CA ASP A 74 -8.24 -2.09 2.28
C ASP A 74 -7.47 -1.98 0.97
N PHE A 75 -6.53 -2.89 0.74
CA PHE A 75 -5.64 -2.94 -0.41
C PHE A 75 -6.38 -3.37 -1.68
N ARG A 76 -7.01 -2.41 -2.35
CA ARG A 76 -7.68 -2.61 -3.63
C ARG A 76 -7.00 -1.80 -4.72
N LEU A 77 -5.97 -2.35 -5.33
CA LEU A 77 -5.57 -1.88 -6.65
C LEU A 77 -6.54 -2.44 -7.67
N SER A 78 -7.26 -1.60 -8.41
CA SER A 78 -8.10 -2.09 -9.50
C SER A 78 -7.24 -2.49 -10.72
N CYS A 79 -6.35 -3.45 -10.55
CA CYS A 79 -5.87 -4.22 -11.69
C CYS A 79 -7.03 -5.12 -12.17
N GLY A 80 -7.99 -4.54 -12.92
CA GLY A 80 -8.98 -5.33 -13.66
C GLY A 80 -10.45 -4.88 -13.66
N ARG A 81 -10.83 -3.67 -13.22
CA ARG A 81 -12.21 -3.18 -13.45
C ARG A 81 -12.25 -1.76 -14.01
N ARG A 82 -11.81 -1.60 -15.26
CA ARG A 82 -12.53 -0.66 -16.13
C ARG A 82 -13.92 -1.27 -16.36
N PRO A 83 -15.04 -0.62 -15.96
CA PRO A 83 -16.32 -0.96 -16.54
C PRO A 83 -16.14 -0.79 -18.06
N LEU A 84 -16.50 -1.81 -18.83
CA LEU A 84 -16.85 -1.58 -20.22
C LEU A 84 -17.93 -0.50 -20.20
N THR A 85 -17.59 0.71 -20.58
CA THR A 85 -18.58 1.74 -20.90
C THR A 85 -19.33 1.24 -22.13
N THR A 86 -20.41 0.51 -21.91
CA THR A 86 -21.51 0.45 -22.87
C THR A 86 -22.27 1.75 -22.74
N SER A 87 -22.02 2.66 -23.68
CA SER A 87 -23.02 3.41 -24.47
C SER A 87 -22.37 4.58 -25.19
#